data_AF-A0A518C6I8-F1
#
_entry.id   AF-A0A518C6I8-F1
#
_cell.length_a   1.000
_cell.length_b   1.000
_cell.length_c   1.000
_cell.angle_alpha   90.00
_cell.angle_beta   90.00
_cell.angle_gamma   90.00
#
_symmetry.space_group_name_H-M   'P 1'
#
loop_
_entity.id
_entity.type
_entity.pdbx_description
1 polymer ?
#
loop_
_entity_poly.entity_id
_entity_poly.type
_entity_poly.pdbx_seq_one_letter_code
_entity_poly.pdbx_strand_id
1 'polypeptide(L)'
;MVDFTDKEEELAEVLPSEPARPKKITIVVVIAIILAVLYLMGFLGTIPGLIMHVVSPGGFNFAPQSDDPQFRMQAEMQANMAQVTQTYFIPMILLAIASLAVGTLLLYSSIQVLRRGQLGDYRLLNNTFIAAIGLGIVNSIVTVLVQMANWEAMNRAFSAENVGPQAEFLKNVMMFSMVIGVGLGIAFQLAQLIYFIIARWIMGHYITKLEQS
;
A
#
# COMPACT_ATOMS: atom_id res chain seq x y z
N MET A 1 50.67 23.58 -23.03
CA MET A 1 49.74 23.01 -22.05
C MET A 1 48.68 24.06 -21.85
N VAL A 2 47.45 23.78 -22.29
CA VAL A 2 46.30 24.67 -22.06
C VAL A 2 45.87 24.41 -20.63
N ASP A 3 45.87 25.46 -19.82
CA ASP A 3 45.45 25.39 -18.43
C ASP A 3 43.93 25.25 -18.38
N PHE A 4 43.45 24.14 -17.82
CA PHE A 4 42.03 23.78 -17.82
C PHE A 4 41.32 24.17 -16.52
N THR A 5 42.03 24.70 -15.53
CA THR A 5 41.47 25.06 -14.21
C THR A 5 40.59 26.31 -14.25
N ASP A 6 40.86 27.27 -15.13
CA ASP A 6 40.10 28.53 -15.16
C ASP A 6 38.68 28.37 -15.75
N LYS A 7 38.42 27.28 -16.47
CA LYS A 7 37.09 27.00 -17.05
C LYS A 7 36.13 26.33 -16.09
N GLU A 8 36.62 25.68 -15.04
CA GLU A 8 35.75 25.04 -14.04
C GLU A 8 35.12 26.07 -13.10
N GLU A 9 35.83 27.16 -12.78
CA GLU A 9 35.27 28.26 -12.00
C GLU A 9 34.22 29.08 -12.78
N GLU A 10 34.43 29.34 -14.08
CA GLU A 10 33.43 30.01 -14.93
C GLU A 10 32.17 29.16 -15.14
N LEU A 11 32.28 27.83 -15.14
CA LEU A 11 31.12 26.92 -15.28
C LEU A 11 30.32 26.76 -13.97
N ALA A 12 30.94 27.03 -12.81
CA ALA A 12 30.24 27.01 -11.53
C ALA A 12 29.39 28.27 -11.29
N GLU A 13 29.73 29.39 -11.94
CA GLU A 13 29.04 30.67 -11.77
C GLU A 13 27.74 30.79 -12.61
N VAL A 14 27.49 29.86 -13.53
CA VAL A 14 26.30 29.87 -14.43
C VAL A 14 25.33 28.70 -14.14
N LEU A 15 25.35 28.15 -12.92
CA LEU A 15 24.20 27.38 -12.46
C LEU A 15 23.17 28.37 -11.91
N PRO A 16 22.05 28.65 -12.63
CA PRO A 16 20.99 29.47 -12.06
C PRO A 16 20.61 28.83 -10.72
N SER A 17 20.78 29.60 -9.65
CA SER A 17 20.34 29.21 -8.32
C SER A 17 18.90 28.75 -8.44
N GLU A 18 18.67 27.44 -8.30
CA GLU A 18 17.33 26.89 -8.43
C GLU A 18 16.40 27.75 -7.55
N PRO A 19 15.30 28.29 -8.09
CA PRO A 19 14.42 29.14 -7.30
C PRO A 19 14.03 28.38 -6.04
N ALA A 20 14.37 28.95 -4.88
CA ALA A 20 14.25 28.30 -3.58
C ALA A 20 12.83 27.77 -3.41
N ARG A 21 12.68 26.44 -3.54
CA ARG A 21 11.36 25.83 -3.62
C ARG A 21 10.63 25.95 -2.28
N PRO A 22 9.30 26.13 -2.28
CA PRO A 22 8.56 26.26 -1.03
C PRO A 22 8.71 24.99 -0.19
N LYS A 23 9.27 25.11 1.03
CA LYS A 23 9.56 23.98 1.94
C LYS A 23 8.35 23.04 2.13
N LYS A 24 7.13 23.58 2.13
CA LYS A 24 5.87 22.83 2.27
C LYS A 24 5.63 21.87 1.10
N ILE A 25 5.96 22.27 -0.13
CA ILE A 25 5.80 21.41 -1.32
C ILE A 25 6.80 20.27 -1.26
N THR A 26 8.06 20.56 -0.93
CA THR A 26 9.10 19.53 -0.82
C THR A 26 8.70 18.44 0.18
N ILE A 27 8.16 18.81 1.35
CA ILE A 27 7.68 17.84 2.35
C ILE A 27 6.55 16.98 1.77
N VAL A 28 5.55 17.60 1.14
CA VAL A 28 4.45 16.86 0.50
C VAL A 28 5.01 15.87 -0.51
N VAL A 29 5.91 16.30 -1.40
CA VAL A 29 6.43 15.45 -2.47
C VAL A 29 7.30 14.32 -1.93
N VAL A 30 8.12 14.56 -0.90
CA VAL A 30 8.92 13.50 -0.26
C VAL A 30 8.03 12.41 0.36
N ILE A 31 6.96 12.81 1.07
CA ILE A 31 6.01 11.84 1.62
C ILE A 31 5.29 11.08 0.49
N ALA A 32 4.94 11.75 -0.61
CA ALA A 32 4.32 11.11 -1.78
C ALA A 32 5.23 10.04 -2.40
N ILE A 33 6.55 10.29 -2.45
CA ILE A 33 7.54 9.31 -2.92
C ILE A 33 7.58 8.09 -1.98
N ILE A 34 7.63 8.32 -0.66
CA ILE A 34 7.63 7.23 0.32
C ILE A 34 6.38 6.38 0.17
N LEU A 35 5.20 7.02 0.09
CA LEU A 35 3.95 6.32 -0.13
C LEU A 35 3.94 5.57 -1.46
N ALA A 36 4.40 6.18 -2.55
CA ALA A 36 4.50 5.53 -3.84
C ALA A 36 5.33 4.24 -3.77
N VAL A 37 6.48 4.27 -3.10
CA VAL A 37 7.32 3.08 -2.88
C VAL A 37 6.55 2.01 -2.08
N LEU A 38 5.80 2.40 -1.05
CA LEU A 38 4.98 1.45 -0.28
C LEU A 38 3.87 0.81 -1.14
N TYR A 39 3.22 1.58 -2.03
CA TYR A 39 2.25 1.04 -2.99
C TYR A 39 2.91 0.02 -3.95
N LEU A 40 4.11 0.33 -4.45
CA LEU A 40 4.87 -0.57 -5.32
C LEU A 40 5.33 -1.84 -4.59
N MET A 41 5.79 -1.72 -3.35
CA MET A 41 6.15 -2.87 -2.51
C MET A 41 4.93 -3.75 -2.18
N GLY A 42 3.77 -3.13 -1.94
CA GLY A 42 2.51 -3.85 -1.73
C GLY A 42 2.18 -4.76 -2.92
N PHE A 43 2.38 -4.28 -4.15
CA PHE A 43 2.21 -5.11 -5.35
C PHE A 43 3.17 -6.31 -5.37
N LEU A 44 4.45 -6.11 -5.05
CA LEU A 44 5.43 -7.21 -4.99
C LEU A 44 5.03 -8.30 -3.99
N GLY A 45 4.40 -7.93 -2.87
CA GLY A 45 3.86 -8.87 -1.88
C GLY A 45 2.68 -9.71 -2.38
N THR A 46 1.95 -9.23 -3.41
CA THR A 46 0.82 -9.98 -4.01
C THR A 46 1.25 -10.97 -5.09
N ILE A 47 2.46 -10.83 -5.65
CA ILE A 47 2.99 -11.69 -6.73
C ILE A 47 3.06 -13.17 -6.32
N PRO A 48 3.57 -13.55 -5.13
CA PRO A 48 3.56 -14.96 -4.71
C PRO A 48 2.16 -15.55 -4.65
N GLY A 49 1.17 -14.81 -4.14
CA GLY A 49 -0.23 -15.27 -4.10
C GLY A 49 -0.85 -15.46 -5.49
N LEU A 50 -0.50 -14.56 -6.42
CA LEU A 50 -0.85 -14.64 -7.84
C LEU A 50 -0.28 -15.90 -8.51
N ILE A 51 1.02 -16.15 -8.34
CA ILE A 51 1.69 -17.35 -8.87
C ILE A 51 1.05 -18.62 -8.30
N MET A 52 0.82 -18.64 -7.00
CA MET A 52 0.25 -19.81 -6.32
C MET A 52 -1.17 -20.13 -6.77
N HIS A 53 -2.01 -19.11 -7.02
CA HIS A 53 -3.37 -19.31 -7.52
C HIS A 53 -3.40 -19.85 -8.97
N VAL A 54 -2.45 -19.45 -9.81
CA VAL A 54 -2.34 -19.92 -11.20
C VAL A 54 -1.77 -21.34 -11.28
N VAL A 55 -0.78 -21.66 -10.42
CA VAL A 55 -0.08 -22.95 -10.45
C VAL A 55 -0.84 -24.03 -9.66
N SER A 56 -1.63 -23.67 -8.65
CA SER A 56 -2.50 -24.59 -7.92
C SER A 56 -3.86 -23.94 -7.62
N PRO A 57 -4.83 -24.05 -8.56
CA PRO A 57 -6.17 -23.46 -8.42
C PRO A 57 -6.98 -23.99 -7.21
N GLY A 58 -6.52 -25.07 -6.57
CA GLY A 58 -7.13 -25.67 -5.38
C GLY A 58 -6.55 -25.21 -4.04
N GLY A 59 -5.51 -24.38 -4.03
CA GLY A 59 -4.77 -24.07 -2.80
C GLY A 59 -3.94 -25.27 -2.30
N PHE A 60 -2.96 -24.99 -1.45
CA PHE A 60 -2.15 -26.03 -0.82
C PHE A 60 -2.99 -26.81 0.19
N ASN A 61 -3.51 -27.98 -0.19
CA ASN A 61 -3.86 -29.01 0.78
C ASN A 61 -2.57 -29.76 1.17
N PHE A 62 -1.73 -29.11 1.97
CA PHE A 62 -0.53 -29.71 2.56
C PHE A 62 -0.73 -30.14 4.01
N ALA A 63 -1.97 -30.42 4.40
CA ALA A 63 -2.20 -31.15 5.64
C ALA A 63 -2.01 -32.64 5.36
N PRO A 64 -0.90 -33.29 5.78
CA PRO A 64 -0.91 -34.73 5.93
C PRO A 64 -2.09 -35.10 6.83
N GLN A 65 -2.84 -36.14 6.49
CA GLN A 65 -3.89 -36.67 7.36
C GLN A 65 -3.24 -37.13 8.66
N SER A 66 -3.34 -36.29 9.68
CA SER A 66 -2.91 -36.54 11.04
C SER A 66 -4.16 -36.62 11.91
N ASP A 67 -4.23 -37.62 12.77
CA ASP A 67 -5.33 -37.80 13.73
C ASP A 67 -5.23 -36.82 14.92
N ASP A 68 -4.16 -36.04 15.01
CA ASP A 68 -4.00 -35.03 16.07
C ASP A 68 -5.02 -33.89 15.91
N PRO A 69 -5.79 -33.57 16.96
CA PRO A 69 -6.78 -32.48 16.93
C PRO A 69 -6.18 -31.14 16.52
N GLN A 70 -4.97 -30.81 16.99
CA GLN A 70 -4.27 -29.59 16.60
C GLN A 70 -3.95 -29.51 15.10
N PHE A 71 -3.62 -30.64 14.47
CA PHE A 71 -3.35 -30.68 13.03
C PHE A 71 -4.62 -30.54 12.21
N ARG A 72 -5.72 -31.16 12.67
CA ARG A 72 -7.04 -31.02 12.03
C ARG A 72 -7.56 -29.58 12.12
N MET A 73 -7.40 -28.94 13.27
CA MET A 73 -7.74 -27.53 13.47
C MET A 73 -6.94 -26.62 12.53
N GLN A 74 -5.62 -26.83 12.42
CA GLN A 74 -4.79 -26.04 11.51
C GLN A 74 -5.18 -26.26 10.04
N ALA A 75 -5.48 -27.50 9.66
CA ALA A 75 -5.91 -27.84 8.31
C ALA A 75 -7.26 -27.18 7.96
N GLU A 76 -8.23 -27.22 8.88
CA GLU A 76 -9.53 -26.58 8.68
C GLU A 76 -9.40 -25.05 8.64
N MET A 77 -8.55 -24.47 9.48
CA MET A 77 -8.26 -23.03 9.45
C MET A 77 -7.59 -22.62 8.12
N GLN A 78 -6.62 -23.41 7.63
CA GLN A 78 -5.99 -23.17 6.33
C GLN A 78 -6.99 -23.29 5.17
N ALA A 79 -7.86 -24.30 5.19
CA ALA A 79 -8.89 -24.49 4.16
C ALA A 79 -9.89 -23.33 4.14
N ASN A 80 -10.37 -22.89 5.32
CA ASN A 80 -11.29 -21.77 5.41
C ASN A 80 -10.62 -20.45 4.99
N MET A 81 -9.37 -20.20 5.39
CA MET A 81 -8.62 -19.02 4.94
C MET A 81 -8.31 -19.05 3.44
N ALA A 82 -8.04 -20.22 2.86
CA ALA A 82 -7.87 -20.39 1.42
C ALA A 82 -9.17 -20.05 0.67
N GLN A 83 -10.33 -20.47 1.19
CA GLN A 83 -11.63 -20.14 0.60
C GLN A 83 -11.92 -18.64 0.64
N VAL A 84 -11.61 -17.96 1.75
CA VAL A 84 -11.69 -16.48 1.83
C VAL A 84 -10.78 -15.86 0.77
N THR A 85 -9.53 -16.32 0.69
CA THR A 85 -8.55 -15.82 -0.29
C THR A 85 -9.05 -15.99 -1.72
N GLN A 86 -9.64 -17.14 -2.08
CA GLN A 86 -10.22 -17.39 -3.40
C GLN A 86 -11.43 -16.48 -3.67
N THR A 87 -12.30 -16.29 -2.69
CA THR A 87 -13.51 -15.44 -2.83
C THR A 87 -13.13 -13.99 -3.14
N TYR A 88 -12.09 -13.47 -2.48
CA TYR A 88 -11.64 -12.08 -2.65
C TYR A 88 -10.48 -11.92 -3.64
N PHE A 89 -10.06 -13.00 -4.32
CA PHE A 89 -8.88 -13.00 -5.19
C PHE A 89 -8.97 -11.97 -6.31
N ILE A 90 -10.09 -11.95 -7.04
CA ILE A 90 -10.32 -11.01 -8.14
C ILE A 90 -10.30 -9.55 -7.65
N PRO A 91 -11.09 -9.17 -6.62
CA PRO A 91 -11.00 -7.83 -6.03
C PRO A 91 -9.57 -7.45 -5.60
N MET A 92 -8.84 -8.36 -4.96
CA MET A 92 -7.47 -8.11 -4.49
C MET A 92 -6.49 -7.88 -5.64
N ILE A 93 -6.59 -8.63 -6.75
CA ILE A 93 -5.75 -8.40 -7.94
C ILE A 93 -6.07 -7.07 -8.60
N LEU A 94 -7.36 -6.75 -8.78
CA LEU A 94 -7.74 -5.48 -9.39
C LEU A 94 -7.21 -4.30 -8.58
N LEU A 95 -7.29 -4.39 -7.24
CA LEU A 95 -6.71 -3.42 -6.33
C LEU A 95 -5.18 -3.38 -6.39
N ALA A 96 -4.51 -4.52 -6.54
CA ALA A 96 -3.06 -4.58 -6.67
C ALA A 96 -2.57 -3.90 -7.96
N ILE A 97 -3.25 -4.14 -9.09
CA ILE A 97 -2.93 -3.50 -10.38
C ILE A 97 -3.23 -2.00 -10.33
N ALA A 98 -4.36 -1.60 -9.73
CA ALA A 98 -4.68 -0.19 -9.54
C ALA A 98 -3.66 0.50 -8.62
N SER A 99 -3.21 -0.18 -7.56
CA SER A 99 -2.16 0.27 -6.64
C SER A 99 -0.82 0.44 -7.34
N LEU A 100 -0.46 -0.47 -8.24
CA LEU A 100 0.72 -0.35 -9.08
C LEU A 100 0.62 0.91 -9.96
N ALA A 101 -0.48 1.09 -10.68
CA ALA A 101 -0.69 2.24 -11.57
C ALA A 101 -0.64 3.58 -10.80
N VAL A 102 -1.36 3.68 -9.67
CA VAL A 102 -1.35 4.87 -8.82
C VAL A 102 0.02 5.10 -8.20
N GLY A 103 0.70 4.05 -7.74
CA GLY A 103 2.06 4.14 -7.18
C GLY A 103 3.07 4.65 -8.22
N THR A 104 3.03 4.13 -9.44
CA THR A 104 3.90 4.60 -10.54
C THR A 104 3.60 6.06 -10.91
N LEU A 105 2.32 6.44 -11.02
CA LEU A 105 1.93 7.83 -11.30
C LEU A 105 2.33 8.78 -10.18
N LEU A 106 2.18 8.38 -8.91
CA LEU A 106 2.61 9.17 -7.75
C LEU A 106 4.11 9.38 -7.78
N LEU A 107 4.90 8.33 -8.02
CA LEU A 107 6.35 8.41 -8.09
C LEU A 107 6.80 9.31 -9.24
N TYR A 108 6.27 9.07 -10.45
CA TYR A 108 6.62 9.84 -11.64
C TYR A 108 6.28 11.32 -11.47
N SER A 109 5.04 11.64 -11.09
CA SER A 109 4.60 13.03 -10.92
C SER A 109 5.34 13.74 -9.78
N SER A 110 5.64 13.04 -8.68
CA SER A 110 6.48 13.55 -7.59
C SER A 110 7.89 13.91 -8.07
N ILE A 111 8.53 13.03 -8.84
CA ILE A 111 9.86 13.30 -9.40
C ILE A 111 9.81 14.47 -10.40
N GLN A 112 8.77 14.57 -11.23
CA GLN A 112 8.64 15.68 -12.17
C GLN A 112 8.45 17.03 -11.46
N VAL A 113 7.62 17.08 -10.42
CA VAL A 113 7.48 18.27 -9.58
C VAL A 113 8.83 18.64 -8.95
N LEU A 114 9.66 17.66 -8.57
CA LEU A 114 11.02 17.91 -8.07
C LEU A 114 12.07 18.21 -9.15
N ARG A 115 11.80 18.04 -10.44
CA ARG A 115 12.81 18.30 -11.49
C ARG A 115 12.49 19.53 -12.32
N ARG A 116 11.22 19.72 -12.65
CA ARG A 116 10.75 20.74 -13.58
C ARG A 116 9.89 21.78 -12.90
N GLY A 117 9.06 21.37 -11.93
CA GLY A 117 8.20 22.27 -11.17
C GLY A 117 7.25 23.08 -12.06
N GLN A 118 6.78 22.50 -13.18
CA GLN A 118 5.87 23.18 -14.09
C GLN A 118 4.41 22.99 -13.65
N LEU A 119 3.52 23.91 -14.03
CA LEU A 119 2.09 23.85 -13.69
C LEU A 119 1.46 22.50 -14.06
N GLY A 120 1.86 21.92 -15.20
CA GLY A 120 1.42 20.61 -15.65
C GLY A 120 1.77 19.48 -14.67
N ASP A 121 2.97 19.53 -14.07
CA ASP A 121 3.43 18.53 -13.11
C ASP A 121 2.66 18.63 -11.79
N TYR A 122 2.38 19.86 -11.33
CA TYR A 122 1.56 20.11 -10.15
C TYR A 122 0.13 19.58 -10.35
N ARG A 123 -0.48 19.84 -11.52
CA ARG A 123 -1.82 19.33 -11.86
C ARG A 123 -1.84 17.81 -11.95
N LEU A 124 -0.81 17.19 -12.55
CA LEU A 124 -0.69 15.74 -12.64
C LEU A 124 -0.60 15.09 -11.24
N LEU A 125 0.27 15.62 -10.36
CA LEU A 125 0.39 15.12 -9.00
C LEU A 125 -0.93 15.31 -8.21
N ASN A 126 -1.58 16.47 -8.37
CA ASN A 126 -2.86 16.75 -7.72
C ASN A 126 -3.99 15.81 -8.17
N ASN A 127 -4.05 15.46 -9.46
CA ASN A 127 -5.02 14.48 -9.99
C ASN A 127 -4.69 13.06 -9.50
N THR A 128 -3.41 12.74 -9.41
CA THR A 128 -2.97 11.45 -8.86
C THR A 128 -3.39 11.31 -7.39
N PHE A 129 -3.36 12.38 -6.59
CA PHE A 129 -3.91 12.35 -5.23
C PHE A 129 -5.42 12.03 -5.19
N ILE A 130 -6.23 12.50 -6.15
CA ILE A 130 -7.65 12.11 -6.24
C ILE A 130 -7.77 10.61 -6.48
N ALA A 131 -7.01 10.09 -7.45
CA ALA A 131 -7.01 8.66 -7.76
C ALA A 131 -6.56 7.84 -6.55
N ALA A 132 -5.55 8.29 -5.81
CA ALA A 132 -5.08 7.65 -4.60
C ALA A 132 -6.11 7.67 -3.46
N ILE A 133 -6.89 8.74 -3.31
CA ILE A 133 -8.00 8.81 -2.35
C ILE A 133 -9.07 7.79 -2.73
N GLY A 134 -9.52 7.77 -3.98
CA GLY A 134 -10.53 6.84 -4.46
C GLY A 134 -10.09 5.38 -4.28
N LEU A 135 -8.86 5.06 -4.69
CA LEU A 135 -8.27 3.75 -4.49
C LEU A 135 -8.16 3.39 -3.00
N GLY A 136 -7.72 4.33 -2.16
CA GLY A 136 -7.59 4.12 -0.71
C GLY A 136 -8.92 3.73 -0.08
N ILE A 137 -10.01 4.41 -0.43
CA ILE A 137 -11.36 4.08 0.07
C ILE A 137 -11.78 2.67 -0.34
N VAL A 138 -11.64 2.32 -1.62
CA VAL A 138 -12.03 0.99 -2.12
C VAL A 138 -11.15 -0.09 -1.48
N ASN A 139 -9.84 0.15 -1.37
CA ASN A 139 -8.91 -0.78 -0.72
C ASN A 139 -9.25 -0.99 0.76
N SER A 140 -9.59 0.07 1.51
CA SER A 140 -10.05 -0.04 2.89
C SER A 140 -11.32 -0.88 3.02
N ILE A 141 -12.31 -0.67 2.14
CA ILE A 141 -13.55 -1.45 2.14
C ILE A 141 -13.24 -2.94 1.91
N VAL A 142 -12.47 -3.27 0.87
CA VAL A 142 -12.12 -4.68 0.57
C VAL A 142 -11.29 -5.29 1.69
N THR A 143 -10.33 -4.55 2.26
CA THR A 143 -9.53 -5.01 3.40
C THR A 143 -10.42 -5.35 4.58
N VAL A 144 -11.36 -4.48 4.95
CA VAL A 144 -12.30 -4.74 6.06
C VAL A 144 -13.16 -5.97 5.78
N LEU A 145 -13.69 -6.13 4.56
CA LEU A 145 -14.49 -7.30 4.19
C LEU A 145 -13.69 -8.62 4.27
N VAL A 146 -12.45 -8.62 3.77
CA VAL A 146 -11.54 -9.78 3.88
C VAL A 146 -11.25 -10.11 5.34
N GLN A 147 -11.00 -9.11 6.17
CA GLN A 147 -10.72 -9.31 7.59
C GLN A 147 -11.94 -9.82 8.36
N MET A 148 -13.14 -9.33 8.05
CA MET A 148 -14.39 -9.87 8.59
C MET A 148 -14.58 -11.35 8.21
N ALA A 149 -14.34 -11.68 6.94
CA ALA A 149 -14.44 -13.07 6.47
C ALA A 149 -13.40 -14.00 7.12
N ASN A 150 -12.16 -13.53 7.28
CA ASN A 150 -11.11 -14.27 8.01
C ASN A 150 -11.46 -14.46 9.48
N TRP A 151 -12.11 -13.48 10.11
CA TRP A 151 -12.53 -13.55 11.50
C TRP A 151 -13.62 -14.61 11.69
N GLU A 152 -14.60 -14.65 10.79
CA GLU A 152 -15.63 -15.69 10.77
C GLU A 152 -15.05 -17.08 10.52
N ALA A 153 -14.14 -17.21 9.55
CA ALA A 153 -13.44 -18.46 9.25
C ALA A 153 -12.69 -19.00 10.47
N MET A 154 -11.97 -18.12 11.17
CA MET A 154 -11.25 -18.46 12.39
C MET A 154 -12.22 -18.90 13.49
N ASN A 155 -13.27 -18.12 13.77
CA ASN A 155 -14.25 -18.50 14.81
C ASN A 155 -14.92 -19.85 14.56
N ARG A 156 -15.23 -20.20 13.30
CA ARG A 156 -15.78 -21.51 12.95
C ARG A 156 -14.80 -22.63 13.28
N ALA A 157 -13.55 -22.53 12.83
CA ALA A 157 -12.51 -23.53 13.10
C ALA A 157 -12.25 -23.72 14.62
N PHE A 158 -12.31 -22.65 15.40
CA PHE A 158 -12.12 -22.69 16.87
C PHE A 158 -13.38 -23.07 17.66
N SER A 159 -14.55 -23.22 17.02
CA SER A 159 -15.81 -23.63 17.67
C SER A 159 -16.13 -25.12 17.51
N ALA A 160 -15.47 -25.79 16.56
CA ALA A 160 -15.74 -27.17 16.19
C ALA A 160 -15.02 -28.21 17.08
N GLU A 161 -14.01 -27.84 17.85
CA GLU A 161 -13.27 -28.75 18.73
C GLU A 161 -13.37 -28.36 20.21
N ASN A 162 -13.54 -29.35 21.08
CA ASN A 162 -13.38 -29.21 22.53
C ASN A 162 -11.89 -29.03 22.82
N VAL A 163 -11.44 -27.78 22.82
CA VAL A 163 -10.03 -27.46 22.85
C VAL A 163 -9.50 -27.45 24.28
N GLY A 164 -8.45 -28.21 24.56
CA GLY A 164 -7.73 -28.13 25.84
C GLY A 164 -7.14 -26.73 26.10
N PRO A 165 -6.67 -26.44 27.32
CA PRO A 165 -6.25 -25.09 27.75
C PRO A 165 -5.21 -24.42 26.85
N GLN A 166 -4.32 -25.21 26.24
CA GLN A 166 -3.27 -24.71 25.34
C GLN A 166 -3.82 -24.09 24.04
N ALA A 167 -4.90 -24.62 23.48
CA ALA A 167 -5.41 -24.12 22.22
C ALA A 167 -6.56 -23.10 22.38
N GLU A 168 -7.14 -22.96 23.58
CA GLU A 168 -7.79 -21.70 24.00
C GLU A 168 -6.79 -20.55 24.11
N PHE A 169 -5.61 -20.78 24.69
CA PHE A 169 -4.55 -19.76 24.74
C PHE A 169 -4.10 -19.35 23.34
N LEU A 170 -3.84 -20.34 22.45
CA LEU A 170 -3.46 -20.07 21.06
C LEU A 170 -4.54 -19.28 20.31
N LYS A 171 -5.82 -19.63 20.47
CA LYS A 171 -6.96 -18.89 19.92
C LYS A 171 -6.93 -17.42 20.33
N ASN A 172 -6.78 -17.16 21.63
CA ASN A 172 -6.79 -15.80 22.18
C ASN A 172 -5.62 -14.97 21.64
N VAL A 173 -4.42 -15.55 21.56
CA VAL A 173 -3.24 -14.86 20.99
C VAL A 173 -3.43 -14.55 19.51
N MET A 174 -3.98 -15.49 18.73
CA MET A 174 -4.24 -15.30 17.30
C MET A 174 -5.31 -14.23 17.06
N MET A 175 -6.43 -14.29 17.79
CA MET A 175 -7.48 -13.28 17.75
C MET A 175 -6.95 -11.89 18.12
N PHE A 176 -6.18 -11.79 19.21
CA PHE A 176 -5.60 -10.53 19.65
C PHE A 176 -4.64 -9.93 18.62
N SER A 177 -3.75 -10.77 18.07
CA SER A 177 -2.81 -10.36 17.02
C SER A 177 -3.53 -9.88 15.76
N MET A 178 -4.62 -10.56 15.39
CA MET A 178 -5.46 -10.16 14.26
C MET A 178 -6.13 -8.80 14.50
N VAL A 179 -6.70 -8.56 15.69
CA VAL A 179 -7.31 -7.26 16.03
C VAL A 179 -6.28 -6.14 15.98
N ILE A 180 -5.08 -6.35 16.53
CA ILE A 180 -3.99 -5.37 16.47
C ILE A 180 -3.58 -5.11 15.02
N GLY A 181 -3.34 -6.16 14.23
CA GLY A 181 -2.94 -6.04 12.83
C GLY A 181 -3.97 -5.28 12.00
N VAL A 182 -5.25 -5.60 12.18
CA VAL A 182 -6.36 -4.89 11.52
C VAL A 182 -6.44 -3.44 11.99
N GLY A 183 -6.35 -3.19 13.30
CA GLY A 183 -6.41 -1.85 13.87
C GLY A 183 -5.29 -0.94 13.36
N LEU A 184 -4.05 -1.45 13.34
CA LEU A 184 -2.90 -0.73 12.77
C LEU A 184 -3.05 -0.50 11.27
N GLY A 185 -3.55 -1.50 10.53
CA GLY A 185 -3.82 -1.38 9.09
C GLY A 185 -4.82 -0.27 8.77
N ILE A 186 -5.93 -0.22 9.52
CA ILE A 186 -6.96 0.82 9.39
C ILE A 186 -6.38 2.19 9.75
N ALA A 187 -5.67 2.29 10.87
CA ALA A 187 -5.05 3.55 11.30
C ALA A 187 -4.07 4.09 10.25
N PHE A 188 -3.27 3.20 9.65
CA PHE A 188 -2.34 3.56 8.58
C PHE A 188 -3.07 4.03 7.31
N GLN A 189 -4.13 3.32 6.88
CA GLN A 189 -4.95 3.74 5.73
C GLN A 189 -5.62 5.09 5.97
N LEU A 190 -6.13 5.35 7.17
CA LEU A 190 -6.68 6.66 7.55
C LEU A 190 -5.62 7.76 7.50
N ALA A 191 -4.42 7.49 8.01
CA ALA A 191 -3.32 8.45 7.95
C ALA A 191 -2.93 8.79 6.50
N GLN A 192 -2.90 7.80 5.60
CA GLN A 192 -2.67 8.01 4.17
C GLN A 192 -3.77 8.87 3.53
N LEU A 193 -5.04 8.57 3.82
CA LEU A 193 -6.18 9.35 3.31
C LEU A 193 -6.13 10.80 3.76
N ILE A 194 -5.88 11.03 5.05
CA ILE A 194 -5.71 12.38 5.62
C ILE A 194 -4.57 13.11 4.92
N TYR A 195 -3.43 12.42 4.73
CA TYR A 195 -2.29 12.98 4.01
C TYR A 195 -2.67 13.38 2.58
N PHE A 196 -3.34 12.51 1.81
CA PHE A 196 -3.71 12.84 0.42
C PHE A 196 -4.70 14.01 0.33
N ILE A 197 -5.63 14.13 1.27
CA ILE A 197 -6.56 15.26 1.36
C ILE A 197 -5.79 16.56 1.62
N ILE A 198 -4.88 16.56 2.59
CA ILE A 198 -4.05 17.73 2.92
C ILE A 198 -3.13 18.09 1.75
N ALA A 199 -2.45 17.10 1.17
CA ALA A 199 -1.55 17.27 0.04
C ALA A 199 -2.28 17.87 -1.17
N ARG A 200 -3.47 17.36 -1.49
CA ARG A 200 -4.35 17.92 -2.52
C ARG A 200 -4.71 19.38 -2.25
N TRP A 201 -5.13 19.70 -1.02
CA TRP A 201 -5.49 21.07 -0.66
C TRP A 201 -4.30 22.03 -0.82
N ILE A 202 -3.12 21.63 -0.33
CA ILE A 202 -1.87 22.40 -0.47
C ILE A 202 -1.55 22.61 -1.95
N MET A 203 -1.56 21.54 -2.75
CA MET A 203 -1.21 21.60 -4.18
C MET A 203 -2.20 22.43 -4.98
N GLY A 204 -3.50 22.32 -4.69
CA GLY A 204 -4.54 23.15 -5.30
C GLY A 204 -4.28 24.64 -5.11
N HIS A 205 -3.90 25.06 -3.90
CA HIS A 205 -3.56 26.44 -3.61
C HIS A 205 -2.35 26.94 -4.42
N TYR A 206 -1.33 26.11 -4.60
CA TYR A 206 -0.16 26.47 -5.41
C TYR A 206 -0.47 26.52 -6.91
N ILE A 207 -1.32 25.62 -7.42
CA ILE A 207 -1.78 25.65 -8.82
C ILE A 207 -2.48 26.97 -9.11
N THR A 208 -3.44 27.38 -8.27
CA THR A 208 -4.16 28.65 -8.44
C THR A 208 -3.23 29.85 -8.39
N LYS A 209 -2.21 29.85 -7.52
CA LYS A 209 -1.22 30.92 -7.47
C LYS A 209 -0.36 31.01 -8.73
N LEU A 210 0.06 29.86 -9.26
CA LEU A 210 0.87 29.79 -10.49
C LEU A 210 0.07 30.16 -11.74
N GLU A 211 -1.25 29.98 -11.73
CA GLU A 211 -2.13 30.44 -12.82
C GLU A 211 -2.32 31.96 -12.83
N GLN A 212 -2.05 32.63 -11.71
CA GLN A 212 -2.19 34.07 -11.54
C GLN A 212 -0.89 34.86 -11.77
N SER A 213 0.25 34.17 -11.88
CA SER A 213 1.59 34.75 -12.12
C SER A 213 1.98 34.68 -13.59
#